data_AF-A0A6J8B342-F1
#
_entry.id   AF-A0A6J8B342-F1
#
_cell.length_a   1.000
_cell.length_b   1.000
_cell.length_c   1.000
_cell.angle_alpha   90.00
_cell.angle_beta   90.00
_cell.angle_gamma   90.00
#
_symmetry.space_group_name_H-M   'P 1'
#
loop_
_entity.id
_entity.type
_entity.pdbx_description
1 polymer ?
#
loop_
_entity_poly.entity_id
_entity_poly.type
_entity_poly.pdbx_seq_one_letter_code
_entity_poly.pdbx_strand_id
1 'polypeptide(L)'
;MTLLSSFHLDILRKLQSLPKRTACASVYLLLGALPLNAEIHKRQLSLLFGVLNSNNETIRSLAMRQYMSDRSTSFFTKTAEILEMYNLPFFLELFEKKYTKIEWKRLTKSAINGLWSNKLRLECEEKSTLQNLAISNLEIGVTHPVWATVSSSVSDIRKAITKSRMLTGTYLLKTHRHRFNQAEVDPICPNCRTETEDLFHVLTTCPQYMNIRLALYTPIKNFMLSIISETKWTTLKTCPEYTVIKFTKRDYPPRYNASLGLTAPH
;
A
#
# COMPACT_ATOMS: atom_id res chain seq x y z
N MET A 1 22.36 -3.66 9.62
CA MET A 1 20.90 -3.35 9.58
C MET A 1 20.30 -3.59 8.19
N THR A 2 20.91 -3.09 7.10
CA THR A 2 20.38 -3.18 5.73
C THR A 2 20.00 -4.59 5.26
N LEU A 3 20.85 -5.60 5.50
CA LEU A 3 20.57 -6.99 5.08
C LEU A 3 19.29 -7.55 5.72
N LEU A 4 19.13 -7.39 7.03
CA LEU A 4 17.96 -7.91 7.75
C LEU A 4 16.67 -7.18 7.33
N SER A 5 16.76 -5.87 7.10
CA SER A 5 15.64 -5.08 6.57
C SER A 5 15.24 -5.56 5.16
N SER A 6 16.21 -5.86 4.28
CA SER A 6 15.92 -6.42 2.95
C SER A 6 15.30 -7.81 3.02
N PHE A 7 15.78 -8.67 3.93
CA PHE A 7 15.23 -10.01 4.14
C PHE A 7 13.79 -9.95 4.63
N HIS A 8 13.50 -9.09 5.62
CA HIS A 8 12.13 -8.85 6.10
C HIS A 8 11.20 -8.40 4.97
N LEU A 9 11.62 -7.40 4.18
CA LEU A 9 10.84 -6.90 3.06
C LEU A 9 10.60 -7.99 1.99
N ASP A 10 11.60 -8.81 1.70
CA ASP A 10 11.47 -9.90 0.72
C ASP A 10 10.51 -10.99 1.19
N ILE A 11 10.43 -11.28 2.49
CA ILE A 11 9.38 -12.14 3.04
C ILE A 11 8.00 -11.53 2.78
N LEU A 12 7.80 -10.26 3.11
CA LEU A 12 6.52 -9.58 2.91
C LEU A 12 6.10 -9.53 1.43
N ARG A 13 7.06 -9.37 0.51
CA ARG A 13 6.82 -9.46 -0.94
C ARG A 13 6.38 -10.86 -1.36
N LYS A 14 7.08 -11.89 -0.88
CA LYS A 14 6.77 -13.30 -1.19
C LYS A 14 5.38 -13.69 -0.70
N LEU A 15 5.01 -13.28 0.51
CA LEU A 15 3.66 -13.51 1.06
C LEU A 15 2.56 -12.95 0.13
N GLN A 16 2.82 -11.79 -0.48
CA GLN A 16 1.88 -11.14 -1.41
C GLN A 16 2.05 -11.57 -2.88
N SER A 17 3.02 -12.43 -3.18
CA SER A 17 3.43 -12.79 -4.55
C SER A 17 3.74 -11.57 -5.42
N LEU A 18 4.35 -10.53 -4.83
CA LEU A 18 4.74 -9.30 -5.51
C LEU A 18 6.19 -9.39 -6.04
N PRO A 19 6.49 -8.86 -7.24
CA PRO A 19 7.85 -8.82 -7.77
C PRO A 19 8.83 -8.01 -6.89
N LYS A 20 10.13 -8.29 -6.98
CA LYS A 20 11.19 -7.53 -6.27
C LYS A 20 11.19 -6.03 -6.60
N ARG A 21 10.83 -5.65 -7.83
CA ARG A 21 10.72 -4.25 -8.27
C ARG A 21 9.55 -3.48 -7.67
N THR A 22 8.65 -4.14 -6.95
CA THR A 22 7.50 -3.48 -6.32
C THR A 22 8.00 -2.49 -5.26
N ALA A 23 7.43 -1.29 -5.25
CA ALA A 23 7.76 -0.24 -4.31
C ALA A 23 7.64 -0.72 -2.86
N CYS A 24 8.70 -0.54 -2.07
CA CYS A 24 8.78 -1.03 -0.70
C CYS A 24 7.60 -0.52 0.16
N ALA A 25 7.26 0.76 0.02
CA ALA A 25 6.18 1.39 0.77
C ALA A 25 4.82 0.70 0.58
N SER A 26 4.44 0.39 -0.67
CA SER A 26 3.19 -0.34 -0.93
C SER A 26 3.17 -1.74 -0.33
N VAL A 27 4.31 -2.42 -0.24
CA VAL A 27 4.40 -3.78 0.33
C VAL A 27 4.07 -3.75 1.83
N TYR A 28 4.58 -2.76 2.56
CA TYR A 28 4.28 -2.55 3.97
C TYR A 28 2.82 -2.15 4.18
N LEU A 29 2.36 -1.13 3.44
CA LEU A 29 1.01 -0.58 3.60
C LEU A 29 -0.10 -1.58 3.24
N LEU A 30 0.08 -2.42 2.22
CA LEU A 30 -0.92 -3.43 1.87
C LEU A 30 -1.16 -4.45 3.00
N LEU A 31 -0.13 -4.78 3.78
CA LEU A 31 -0.24 -5.70 4.92
C LEU A 31 -0.47 -4.99 6.25
N GLY A 32 -0.47 -3.66 6.29
CA GLY A 32 -0.42 -2.91 7.54
C GLY A 32 0.82 -3.25 8.38
N ALA A 33 1.92 -3.67 7.76
CA ALA A 33 3.11 -4.18 8.45
C ALA A 33 4.12 -3.06 8.69
N LEU A 34 4.75 -3.04 9.88
CA LEU A 34 5.82 -2.11 10.19
C LEU A 34 7.13 -2.49 9.48
N PRO A 35 7.94 -1.51 9.06
CA PRO A 35 9.34 -1.73 8.71
C PRO A 35 10.10 -2.33 9.90
N LEU A 36 11.11 -3.16 9.61
CA LEU A 36 11.83 -3.90 10.64
C LEU A 36 12.43 -3.00 11.72
N ASN A 37 13.00 -1.85 11.33
CA ASN A 37 13.58 -0.90 12.28
C ASN A 37 12.52 -0.39 13.27
N ALA A 38 11.30 -0.15 12.80
CA ALA A 38 10.21 0.29 13.64
C ALA A 38 9.76 -0.80 14.63
N GLU A 39 9.77 -2.08 14.21
CA GLU A 39 9.53 -3.20 15.13
C GLU A 39 10.64 -3.30 16.18
N ILE A 40 11.91 -3.10 15.81
CA ILE A 40 13.03 -3.05 16.77
C ILE A 40 12.82 -1.91 17.77
N HIS A 41 12.48 -0.70 17.31
CA HIS A 41 12.23 0.45 18.18
C HIS A 41 11.09 0.17 19.16
N LYS A 42 10.00 -0.45 18.70
CA LYS A 42 8.88 -0.86 19.55
C LYS A 42 9.31 -1.84 20.65
N ARG A 43 10.24 -2.77 20.37
CA ARG A 43 10.81 -3.68 21.38
C ARG A 43 11.71 -2.93 22.37
N GLN A 44 12.55 -2.01 21.89
CA GLN A 44 13.40 -1.18 22.75
C GLN A 44 12.58 -0.32 23.71
N LEU A 45 11.52 0.34 23.21
CA LEU A 45 10.59 1.13 24.02
C LEU A 45 9.80 0.28 25.02
N SER A 46 9.48 -0.97 24.67
CA SER A 46 8.85 -1.91 25.62
C SER A 46 9.82 -2.34 26.72
N LEU A 47 11.10 -2.54 26.39
CA LEU A 47 12.13 -2.87 27.37
C LEU A 47 12.39 -1.68 28.30
N LEU A 48 12.53 -0.48 27.74
CA LEU A 48 12.68 0.76 28.51
C LEU A 48 11.54 0.90 29.54
N PHE A 49 10.29 0.73 29.12
CA PHE A 49 9.16 0.79 30.04
C PHE A 49 9.26 -0.21 31.19
N GLY A 50 9.72 -1.43 30.92
CA GLY A 50 9.93 -2.45 31.95
C GLY A 50 11.04 -2.07 32.94
N VAL A 51 12.11 -1.45 32.46
CA VAL A 51 13.21 -0.93 33.30
C VAL A 51 12.70 0.21 34.18
N LEU A 52 12.00 1.20 33.61
CA LEU A 52 11.54 2.38 34.33
C LEU A 52 10.46 2.07 35.38
N ASN A 53 9.59 1.09 35.12
CA ASN A 53 8.55 0.64 36.05
C ASN A 53 8.96 -0.54 36.94
N SER A 54 10.25 -0.91 36.93
CA SER A 54 10.75 -1.97 37.81
C SER A 54 10.71 -1.53 39.28
N ASN A 55 10.34 -2.43 40.18
CA ASN A 55 10.45 -2.18 41.63
C ASN A 55 11.91 -2.23 42.12
N ASN A 56 12.86 -2.63 41.27
CA ASN A 56 14.28 -2.71 41.60
C ASN A 56 14.97 -1.35 41.37
N GLU A 57 15.27 -0.65 42.46
CA GLU A 57 15.91 0.67 42.43
C GLU A 57 17.33 0.64 41.85
N THR A 58 18.06 -0.48 42.01
CA THR A 58 19.39 -0.65 41.41
C THR A 58 19.31 -0.64 39.88
N ILE A 59 18.29 -1.27 39.29
CA ILE A 59 18.09 -1.27 37.83
C ILE A 59 17.74 0.13 37.33
N ARG A 60 16.85 0.83 38.05
CA ARG A 60 16.43 2.20 37.69
C ARG A 60 17.58 3.20 37.80
N SER A 61 18.33 3.16 38.90
CA SER A 61 19.51 4.02 39.10
C SER A 61 20.63 3.73 38.11
N LEU A 62 20.86 2.46 37.74
CA LEU A 62 21.79 2.10 36.67
C LEU A 62 21.34 2.66 35.32
N ALA A 63 20.06 2.56 34.99
CA ALA A 63 19.50 3.12 33.76
C ALA A 63 19.70 4.63 33.68
N MET A 64 19.39 5.35 34.78
CA MET A 64 19.62 6.79 34.89
C MET A 64 21.10 7.13 34.71
N ARG A 65 22.01 6.42 35.40
CA ARG A 65 23.46 6.63 35.28
C ARG A 65 23.95 6.39 33.86
N GLN A 66 23.48 5.36 33.17
CA GLN A 66 23.86 5.07 31.80
C GLN A 66 23.32 6.10 30.80
N TYR A 67 22.10 6.59 31.02
CA TYR A 67 21.54 7.70 30.24
C TYR A 67 22.36 8.99 30.41
N MET A 68 22.74 9.33 31.64
CA MET A 68 23.57 10.50 31.95
C MET A 68 25.04 10.35 31.56
N SER A 69 25.52 9.12 31.36
CA SER A 69 26.86 8.90 30.84
C SER A 69 26.88 9.33 29.38
N ASP A 70 27.81 10.19 28.99
CA ASP A 70 27.98 10.70 27.62
C ASP A 70 28.50 9.64 26.62
N ARG A 71 28.09 8.39 26.82
CA ARG A 71 28.40 7.26 25.96
C ARG A 71 27.33 7.16 24.89
N SER A 72 27.62 7.72 23.71
CA SER A 72 26.76 7.67 22.52
C SER A 72 26.29 6.26 22.13
N THR A 73 27.00 5.21 22.56
CA THR A 73 26.65 3.82 22.25
C THR A 73 25.73 3.16 23.27
N SER A 74 25.39 3.83 24.38
CA SER A 74 24.55 3.25 25.43
C SER A 74 23.15 2.93 24.90
N PHE A 75 22.54 1.85 25.42
CA PHE A 75 21.17 1.47 25.08
C PHE A 75 20.18 2.61 25.40
N PHE A 76 20.38 3.31 26.51
CA PHE A 76 19.47 4.36 26.97
C PHE A 76 19.61 5.65 26.15
N THR A 77 20.83 6.02 25.75
CA THR A 77 21.07 7.14 24.83
C THR A 77 20.37 6.89 23.49
N LYS A 78 20.56 5.70 22.89
CA LYS A 78 19.86 5.32 21.65
C LYS A 78 18.34 5.26 21.81
N THR A 79 17.85 4.86 22.98
CA THR A 79 16.41 4.84 23.22
C THR A 79 15.85 6.25 23.39
N ALA A 80 16.63 7.19 23.94
CA ALA A 80 16.25 8.60 24.00
C ALA A 80 16.12 9.22 22.59
N GLU A 81 17.04 8.91 21.68
CA GLU A 81 16.92 9.29 20.26
C GLU A 81 15.64 8.73 19.62
N ILE A 82 15.26 7.50 20.00
CA ILE A 82 14.00 6.88 19.54
C ILE A 82 12.77 7.60 20.12
N LEU A 83 12.82 8.01 21.40
CA LEU A 83 11.74 8.79 22.01
C LEU A 83 11.54 10.11 21.25
N GLU A 84 12.63 10.82 20.98
CA GLU A 84 12.62 12.07 20.21
C GLU A 84 12.09 11.85 18.79
N MET A 85 12.59 10.83 18.08
CA MET A 85 12.16 10.48 16.71
C MET A 85 10.64 10.32 16.59
N TYR A 86 10.00 9.73 17.60
CA TYR A 86 8.55 9.49 17.61
C TYR A 86 7.76 10.57 18.37
N ASN A 87 8.40 11.67 18.77
CA ASN A 87 7.81 12.72 19.60
C ASN A 87 7.11 12.15 20.84
N LEU A 88 7.77 11.21 21.51
CA LEU A 88 7.36 10.62 22.78
C LEU A 88 7.93 11.43 23.96
N PRO A 89 7.36 11.30 25.16
CA PRO A 89 7.90 11.95 26.36
C PRO A 89 9.39 11.62 26.52
N PHE A 90 10.19 12.63 26.85
CA PHE A 90 11.64 12.48 26.99
C PHE A 90 11.97 11.59 28.19
N PHE A 91 13.19 11.05 28.21
CA PHE A 91 13.59 10.02 29.16
C PHE A 91 13.35 10.41 30.63
N LEU A 92 13.69 11.65 31.02
CA LEU A 92 13.52 12.13 32.38
C LEU A 92 12.03 12.29 32.76
N GLU A 93 11.19 12.76 31.84
CA GLU A 93 9.73 12.82 32.05
C GLU A 93 9.15 11.43 32.32
N LEU A 94 9.61 10.40 31.58
CA LEU A 94 9.19 9.01 31.80
C LEU A 94 9.64 8.46 33.15
N PHE A 95 10.70 9.02 33.75
CA PHE A 95 11.20 8.61 35.05
C PHE A 95 10.35 9.18 36.18
N GLU A 96 9.88 10.42 36.02
CA GLU A 96 9.04 11.14 36.98
C GLU A 96 7.58 10.70 36.89
N LYS A 97 7.05 10.57 35.67
CA LYS A 97 5.65 10.25 35.40
C LYS A 97 5.48 8.75 35.18
N LYS A 98 4.67 8.12 36.04
CA LYS A 98 4.31 6.71 35.90
C LYS A 98 3.19 6.53 34.89
N TYR A 99 3.46 5.79 33.82
CA TYR A 99 2.47 5.34 32.85
C TYR A 99 2.03 3.91 33.19
N THR A 100 0.74 3.61 33.01
CA THR A 100 0.31 2.21 33.00
C THR A 100 0.80 1.51 31.73
N LYS A 101 0.93 0.17 31.78
CA LYS A 101 1.35 -0.65 30.63
C LYS A 101 0.44 -0.45 29.41
N ILE A 102 -0.85 -0.25 29.64
CA ILE A 102 -1.85 -0.06 28.57
C ILE A 102 -1.67 1.32 27.93
N GLU A 103 -1.54 2.38 28.72
CA GLU A 103 -1.31 3.74 28.23
C GLU A 103 -0.01 3.82 27.43
N TRP A 104 1.09 3.26 27.95
CA TRP A 104 2.37 3.25 27.26
C TRP A 104 2.29 2.50 25.93
N LYS A 105 1.67 1.32 25.92
CA LYS A 105 1.48 0.53 24.70
C LYS A 105 0.65 1.27 23.66
N ARG A 106 -0.41 1.98 24.09
CA ARG A 106 -1.26 2.79 23.20
C ARG A 106 -0.48 3.98 22.63
N LEU A 107 0.22 4.73 23.49
CA LEU A 107 1.01 5.90 23.12
C LEU A 107 2.11 5.53 22.11
N THR A 108 2.94 4.55 22.44
CA THR A 108 4.02 4.07 21.57
C THR A 108 3.50 3.50 20.26
N LYS A 109 2.44 2.67 20.29
CA LYS A 109 1.83 2.12 19.08
C LYS A 109 1.33 3.25 18.16
N SER A 110 0.60 4.22 18.71
CA SER A 110 0.03 5.34 17.94
C SER A 110 1.13 6.19 17.31
N ALA A 111 2.17 6.55 18.07
CA ALA A 111 3.27 7.38 17.59
C ALA A 111 4.07 6.70 16.48
N ILE A 112 4.44 5.43 16.68
CA ILE A 112 5.20 4.65 15.69
C ILE A 112 4.36 4.42 14.43
N ASN A 113 3.11 3.96 14.58
CA ASN A 113 2.24 3.72 13.43
C ASN A 113 1.96 5.01 12.66
N GLY A 114 1.72 6.13 13.35
CA GLY A 114 1.45 7.43 12.72
C GLY A 114 2.62 7.91 11.86
N LEU A 115 3.83 7.95 12.43
CA LEU A 115 5.03 8.38 11.71
C LEU A 115 5.28 7.52 10.47
N TRP A 116 5.27 6.19 10.62
CA TRP A 116 5.56 5.29 9.50
C TRP A 116 4.44 5.23 8.47
N SER A 117 3.17 5.37 8.87
CA SER A 117 2.06 5.48 7.91
C SER A 117 2.23 6.72 7.04
N ASN A 118 2.49 7.88 7.65
CA ASN A 118 2.70 9.12 6.92
C ASN A 118 3.88 9.02 5.96
N LYS A 119 5.05 8.58 6.46
CA LYS A 119 6.25 8.42 5.65
C LYS A 119 6.04 7.51 4.44
N LEU A 120 5.45 6.33 4.63
CA LEU A 120 5.24 5.37 3.55
C LEU A 120 4.15 5.84 2.56
N ARG A 121 3.15 6.60 3.01
CA ARG A 121 2.16 7.22 2.12
C ARG A 121 2.81 8.23 1.18
N LEU A 122 3.62 9.15 1.72
CA LEU A 122 4.36 10.12 0.92
C LEU A 122 5.26 9.43 -0.12
N GLU A 123 6.00 8.39 0.29
CA GLU A 123 6.81 7.58 -0.63
C GLU A 123 5.98 6.87 -1.72
N CYS A 124 4.69 6.62 -1.48
CA CYS A 124 3.78 6.06 -2.49
C CYS A 124 3.25 7.12 -3.45
N GLU A 125 2.94 8.32 -2.95
CA GLU A 125 2.42 9.45 -3.75
C GLU A 125 3.43 9.91 -4.80
N GLU A 126 4.73 9.83 -4.48
CA GLU A 126 5.82 10.13 -5.41
C GLU A 126 5.94 9.13 -6.59
N LYS A 127 5.24 7.97 -6.53
CA LYS A 127 5.40 6.88 -7.49
C LYS A 127 4.17 6.75 -8.38
N SER A 128 4.31 7.17 -9.63
CA SER A 128 3.25 7.04 -10.66
C SER A 128 2.75 5.61 -10.86
N THR A 129 3.58 4.59 -10.62
CA THR A 129 3.18 3.17 -10.69
C THR A 129 2.15 2.77 -9.62
N LEU A 130 1.99 3.57 -8.57
CA LEU A 130 1.04 3.36 -7.49
C LEU A 130 -0.21 4.26 -7.60
N GLN A 131 -0.42 4.93 -8.73
CA GLN A 131 -1.60 5.80 -8.93
C GLN A 131 -2.95 5.09 -8.75
N ASN A 132 -2.99 3.76 -8.89
CA ASN A 132 -4.21 2.96 -8.71
C ASN A 132 -4.48 2.58 -7.26
N LEU A 133 -3.54 2.88 -6.35
CA LEU A 133 -3.63 2.58 -4.94
C LEU A 133 -4.31 3.76 -4.24
N ALA A 134 -5.38 3.51 -3.49
CA ALA A 134 -6.05 4.55 -2.69
C ALA A 134 -5.23 4.86 -1.42
N ILE A 135 -4.12 5.57 -1.59
CA ILE A 135 -3.08 5.79 -0.56
C ILE A 135 -3.65 6.42 0.72
N SER A 136 -4.64 7.30 0.60
CA SER A 136 -5.32 7.96 1.73
C SER A 136 -5.91 6.97 2.74
N ASN A 137 -6.28 5.77 2.28
CA ASN A 137 -6.98 4.77 3.09
C ASN A 137 -6.03 3.72 3.70
N LEU A 138 -4.71 3.85 3.51
CA LEU A 138 -3.74 2.84 3.92
C LEU A 138 -3.07 3.19 5.23
N GLU A 139 -3.14 2.36 6.25
CA GLU A 139 -2.54 2.65 7.55
C GLU A 139 -1.73 1.45 8.07
N ILE A 140 -0.64 1.74 8.75
CA ILE A 140 0.11 0.72 9.47
C ILE A 140 -0.70 0.20 10.66
N GLY A 141 -0.71 -1.13 10.81
CA GLY A 141 -1.54 -1.85 11.77
C GLY A 141 -2.92 -2.23 11.25
N VAL A 142 -3.29 -1.78 10.04
CA VAL A 142 -4.56 -2.12 9.38
C VAL A 142 -4.25 -2.81 8.06
N THR A 143 -4.63 -4.08 7.95
CA THR A 143 -4.46 -4.85 6.71
C THR A 143 -5.39 -4.31 5.63
N HIS A 144 -4.87 -4.14 4.41
CA HIS A 144 -5.67 -3.67 3.28
C HIS A 144 -6.84 -4.64 2.98
N PRO A 145 -8.03 -4.16 2.57
CA PRO A 145 -9.18 -5.02 2.29
C PRO A 145 -8.92 -6.15 1.29
N VAL A 146 -7.99 -5.96 0.36
CA VAL A 146 -7.57 -7.02 -0.58
C VAL A 146 -7.07 -8.28 0.13
N TRP A 147 -6.46 -8.14 1.31
CA TRP A 147 -5.95 -9.25 2.11
C TRP A 147 -6.86 -9.56 3.31
N ALA A 148 -7.54 -8.55 3.88
CA ALA A 148 -8.38 -8.73 5.07
C ALA A 148 -9.59 -9.64 4.85
N THR A 149 -10.13 -9.69 3.62
CA THR A 149 -11.33 -10.48 3.31
C THR A 149 -11.02 -11.84 2.66
N VAL A 150 -9.76 -12.27 2.67
CA VAL A 150 -9.32 -13.48 1.95
C VAL A 150 -9.59 -14.71 2.82
N SER A 151 -10.35 -15.66 2.28
CA SER A 151 -10.49 -16.99 2.89
C SER A 151 -9.24 -17.83 2.64
N SER A 152 -9.10 -18.96 3.34
CA SER A 152 -8.02 -19.93 3.10
C SER A 152 -8.09 -20.65 1.74
N SER A 153 -9.05 -20.29 0.87
CA SER A 153 -9.19 -20.91 -0.44
C SER A 153 -8.11 -20.43 -1.42
N VAL A 154 -7.56 -21.37 -2.21
CA VAL A 154 -6.56 -21.06 -3.24
C VAL A 154 -7.09 -20.05 -4.27
N SER A 155 -8.38 -20.13 -4.59
CA SER A 155 -9.05 -19.21 -5.51
C SER A 155 -9.02 -17.77 -4.99
N ASP A 156 -9.37 -17.56 -3.72
CA ASP A 156 -9.40 -16.22 -3.13
C ASP A 156 -8.01 -15.64 -2.94
N ILE A 157 -7.03 -16.47 -2.56
CA ILE A 157 -5.62 -16.08 -2.50
C ILE A 157 -5.14 -15.60 -3.90
N ARG A 158 -5.45 -16.34 -4.96
CA ARG A 158 -5.09 -15.94 -6.34
C ARG A 158 -5.77 -14.63 -6.77
N LYS A 159 -7.02 -14.41 -6.38
CA LYS A 159 -7.72 -13.14 -6.62
C LYS A 159 -7.03 -11.99 -5.87
N ALA A 160 -6.66 -12.19 -4.61
CA ALA A 160 -5.98 -11.18 -3.80
C ALA A 160 -4.59 -10.82 -4.35
N ILE A 161 -3.82 -11.81 -4.79
CA ILE A 161 -2.54 -11.60 -5.49
C ILE A 161 -2.76 -10.76 -6.75
N THR A 162 -3.76 -11.11 -7.57
CA THR A 162 -4.07 -10.40 -8.81
C THR A 162 -4.44 -8.94 -8.53
N LYS A 163 -5.34 -8.70 -7.56
CA LYS A 163 -5.74 -7.36 -7.11
C LYS A 163 -4.55 -6.56 -6.60
N SER A 164 -3.69 -7.16 -5.76
CA SER A 164 -2.49 -6.50 -5.24
C SER A 164 -1.53 -6.12 -6.36
N ARG A 165 -1.36 -6.96 -7.38
CA ARG A 165 -0.55 -6.65 -8.55
C ARG A 165 -1.13 -5.51 -9.38
N MET A 166 -2.45 -5.45 -9.54
CA MET A 166 -3.13 -4.35 -10.24
C MET A 166 -2.94 -3.02 -9.49
N LEU A 167 -3.16 -3.02 -8.16
CA LEU A 167 -2.99 -1.83 -7.32
C LEU A 167 -1.56 -1.30 -7.31
N THR A 168 -0.57 -2.19 -7.37
CA THR A 168 0.86 -1.83 -7.35
C THR A 168 1.47 -1.59 -8.74
N GLY A 169 0.65 -1.64 -9.80
CA GLY A 169 1.13 -1.46 -11.18
C GLY A 169 2.05 -2.59 -11.67
N THR A 170 2.03 -3.75 -11.01
CA THR A 170 2.86 -4.91 -11.35
C THR A 170 2.13 -6.02 -12.11
N TYR A 171 0.83 -5.85 -12.35
CA TYR A 171 0.05 -6.74 -13.21
C TYR A 171 0.52 -6.61 -14.67
N LEU A 172 0.77 -7.75 -15.32
CA LEU A 172 1.38 -7.80 -16.65
C LEU A 172 0.32 -7.74 -17.76
N LEU A 173 0.04 -6.54 -18.23
CA LEU A 173 -0.85 -6.27 -19.37
C LEU A 173 -0.08 -6.24 -20.69
N LYS A 174 -0.76 -6.34 -21.84
CA LYS A 174 -0.13 -6.24 -23.16
C LYS A 174 0.57 -4.90 -23.38
N THR A 175 -0.01 -3.80 -22.91
CA THR A 175 0.65 -2.48 -22.96
C THR A 175 2.00 -2.47 -22.21
N HIS A 176 2.09 -3.17 -21.08
CA HIS A 176 3.37 -3.30 -20.36
C HIS A 176 4.35 -4.15 -21.16
N ARG A 177 3.91 -5.26 -21.74
CA ARG A 177 4.78 -6.11 -22.57
C ARG A 177 5.29 -5.36 -23.79
N HIS A 178 4.42 -4.61 -24.48
CA HIS A 178 4.78 -3.79 -25.62
C HIS A 178 5.87 -2.75 -25.28
N ARG A 179 5.81 -2.13 -24.09
CA ARG A 179 6.80 -1.13 -23.67
C ARG A 179 8.17 -1.71 -23.26
N PHE A 180 8.20 -2.93 -22.74
CA PHE A 180 9.41 -3.47 -22.08
C PHE A 180 9.99 -4.72 -22.74
N ASN A 181 9.29 -5.36 -23.68
CA ASN A 181 9.84 -6.49 -24.41
C ASN A 181 10.66 -6.01 -25.62
N GLN A 182 11.72 -6.74 -25.94
CA GLN A 182 12.54 -6.47 -27.14
C GLN A 182 11.84 -6.90 -28.44
N ALA A 183 10.93 -7.88 -28.36
CA ALA A 183 10.13 -8.33 -29.49
C ALA A 183 8.90 -7.44 -29.70
N GLU A 184 8.46 -7.30 -30.95
CA GLU A 184 7.22 -6.61 -31.30
C GLU A 184 6.03 -7.37 -30.68
N VAL A 185 5.35 -6.73 -29.73
CA VAL A 185 4.15 -7.25 -29.08
C VAL A 185 3.01 -6.30 -29.37
N ASP A 186 1.94 -6.80 -29.99
CA ASP A 186 0.71 -6.03 -30.17
C ASP A 186 0.10 -5.63 -28.81
N PRO A 187 -0.08 -4.32 -28.52
CA PRO A 187 -0.67 -3.85 -27.27
C PRO A 187 -2.19 -4.03 -27.20
N ILE A 188 -2.87 -4.44 -28.29
CA ILE A 188 -4.32 -4.62 -28.34
C ILE A 188 -4.78 -5.71 -27.37
N CYS A 189 -5.93 -5.49 -26.74
CA CYS A 189 -6.53 -6.45 -25.82
C CYS A 189 -6.85 -7.77 -26.54
N PRO A 190 -6.35 -8.91 -26.03
CA PRO A 190 -6.52 -10.20 -26.68
C PRO A 190 -7.97 -10.69 -26.68
N ASN A 191 -8.79 -10.16 -25.78
CA ASN A 191 -10.18 -10.58 -25.62
C ASN A 191 -11.11 -9.83 -26.56
N CYS A 192 -11.09 -8.50 -26.56
CA CYS A 192 -11.99 -7.71 -27.40
C CYS A 192 -11.41 -7.38 -28.78
N ARG A 193 -10.08 -7.33 -28.92
CA ARG A 193 -9.35 -6.95 -30.13
C ARG A 193 -9.70 -5.56 -30.68
N THR A 194 -10.18 -4.64 -29.84
CA THR A 194 -10.61 -3.29 -30.27
C THR A 194 -9.71 -2.15 -29.79
N GLU A 195 -9.23 -2.22 -28.54
CA GLU A 195 -8.48 -1.14 -27.89
C GLU A 195 -7.20 -1.71 -27.23
N THR A 196 -6.27 -0.83 -26.86
CA THR A 196 -5.05 -1.20 -26.12
C THR A 196 -5.39 -1.77 -24.73
N GLU A 197 -4.72 -2.85 -24.34
CA GLU A 197 -4.93 -3.47 -23.03
C GLU A 197 -4.18 -2.72 -21.92
N ASP A 198 -4.81 -1.72 -21.34
CA ASP A 198 -4.41 -1.15 -20.06
C ASP A 198 -5.36 -1.56 -18.93
N LEU A 199 -5.02 -1.16 -17.70
CA LEU A 199 -5.81 -1.54 -16.53
C LEU A 199 -7.21 -0.92 -16.59
N PHE A 200 -7.30 0.31 -17.10
CA PHE A 200 -8.57 1.02 -17.24
C PHE A 200 -9.49 0.28 -18.22
N HIS A 201 -8.99 -0.10 -19.39
CA HIS A 201 -9.72 -0.87 -20.39
C HIS A 201 -10.24 -2.19 -19.80
N VAL A 202 -9.37 -2.98 -19.16
CA VAL A 202 -9.76 -4.26 -18.56
C VAL A 202 -10.84 -4.07 -17.49
N LEU A 203 -10.67 -3.09 -16.60
CA LEU A 203 -11.56 -2.90 -15.45
C LEU A 203 -12.85 -2.13 -15.77
N THR A 204 -12.91 -1.38 -16.86
CA THR A 204 -14.05 -0.45 -17.09
C THR A 204 -14.69 -0.53 -18.47
N THR A 205 -13.93 -0.61 -19.56
CA THR A 205 -14.49 -0.46 -20.93
C THR A 205 -14.55 -1.74 -21.74
N CYS A 206 -13.72 -2.75 -21.47
CA CYS A 206 -13.61 -3.95 -22.30
C CYS A 206 -14.97 -4.67 -22.43
N PRO A 207 -15.54 -4.83 -23.63
CA PRO A 207 -16.88 -5.39 -23.81
C PRO A 207 -17.00 -6.85 -23.35
N GLN A 208 -15.92 -7.62 -23.48
CA GLN A 208 -15.89 -9.03 -23.07
C GLN A 208 -16.07 -9.23 -21.56
N TYR A 209 -15.78 -8.21 -20.76
CA TYR A 209 -15.94 -8.26 -19.30
C TYR A 209 -17.19 -7.53 -18.81
N MET A 210 -18.07 -7.07 -19.71
CA MET A 210 -19.26 -6.30 -19.35
C MET A 210 -20.17 -7.07 -18.39
N ASN A 211 -20.45 -8.35 -18.68
CA ASN A 211 -21.33 -9.18 -17.84
C ASN A 211 -20.76 -9.35 -16.42
N ILE A 212 -19.44 -9.56 -16.30
CA ILE A 212 -18.77 -9.69 -15.01
C ILE A 212 -18.83 -8.37 -14.24
N ARG A 213 -18.57 -7.23 -14.91
CA ARG A 213 -18.67 -5.91 -14.28
C ARG A 213 -20.09 -5.61 -13.82
N LEU A 214 -21.10 -5.92 -14.63
CA LEU A 214 -22.51 -5.74 -14.25
C LEU A 214 -22.88 -6.58 -13.04
N ALA A 215 -22.41 -7.83 -12.96
CA ALA A 215 -22.64 -8.70 -11.80
C ALA A 215 -22.04 -8.14 -10.51
N LEU A 216 -20.86 -7.48 -10.59
CA LEU A 216 -20.22 -6.83 -9.44
C LEU A 216 -20.80 -5.44 -9.11
N TYR A 217 -21.19 -4.68 -10.15
CA TYR A 217 -21.71 -3.33 -10.01
C TYR A 217 -23.12 -3.31 -9.44
N THR A 218 -23.96 -4.30 -9.78
CA THR A 218 -25.37 -4.32 -9.37
C THR A 218 -25.54 -4.33 -7.84
N PRO A 219 -24.85 -5.21 -7.08
CA PRO A 219 -24.91 -5.17 -5.61
C PRO A 219 -24.46 -3.82 -5.03
N ILE A 220 -23.39 -3.23 -5.57
CA ILE A 220 -22.86 -1.93 -5.12
C ILE A 220 -23.87 -0.83 -5.39
N LYS A 221 -24.44 -0.79 -6.61
CA LYS A 221 -25.48 0.16 -6.99
C LYS A 221 -26.69 0.03 -6.06
N ASN A 222 -27.18 -1.19 -5.83
CA ASN A 222 -28.36 -1.43 -4.98
C ASN A 222 -28.10 -1.04 -3.53
N PHE A 223 -26.91 -1.35 -3.00
CA PHE A 223 -26.50 -0.90 -1.68
C PHE A 223 -26.46 0.63 -1.61
N MET A 224 -25.81 1.30 -2.56
CA MET A 224 -25.79 2.77 -2.61
C MET A 224 -27.21 3.35 -2.69
N LEU A 225 -28.09 2.79 -3.53
CA LEU A 225 -29.49 3.22 -3.65
C LEU A 225 -30.33 2.99 -2.38
N SER A 226 -29.91 2.09 -1.49
CA SER A 226 -30.54 1.94 -0.17
C SER A 226 -30.15 3.06 0.80
N ILE A 227 -29.01 3.71 0.57
CA ILE A 227 -28.49 4.81 1.40
C ILE A 227 -28.90 6.17 0.82
N ILE A 228 -28.88 6.30 -0.52
CA ILE A 228 -29.18 7.53 -1.23
C ILE A 228 -30.33 7.31 -2.22
N SER A 229 -31.16 8.32 -2.43
CA SER A 229 -32.24 8.22 -3.43
C SER A 229 -31.69 8.03 -4.85
N GLU A 230 -32.49 7.43 -5.72
CA GLU A 230 -32.15 7.24 -7.13
C GLU A 230 -31.84 8.55 -7.86
N THR A 231 -32.54 9.63 -7.50
CA THR A 231 -32.28 10.99 -7.98
C THR A 231 -30.90 11.53 -7.60
N LYS A 232 -30.41 11.22 -6.39
CA LYS A 232 -29.06 11.61 -5.97
C LYS A 232 -28.00 10.77 -6.69
N TRP A 233 -28.25 9.49 -6.91
CA TRP A 233 -27.35 8.61 -7.65
C TRP A 233 -27.17 9.02 -9.12
N THR A 234 -28.27 9.38 -9.81
CA THR A 234 -28.19 9.86 -11.20
C THR A 234 -27.42 11.18 -11.29
N THR A 235 -27.59 12.06 -10.31
CA THR A 235 -26.82 13.33 -10.21
C THR A 235 -25.32 13.08 -9.99
N LEU A 236 -24.95 12.07 -9.17
CA LEU A 236 -23.54 11.68 -8.97
C LEU A 236 -22.90 11.14 -10.26
N LYS A 237 -23.66 10.45 -11.11
CA LYS A 237 -23.17 9.95 -12.41
C LYS A 237 -22.88 11.05 -13.43
N THR A 238 -23.62 12.15 -13.36
CA THR A 238 -23.51 13.26 -14.31
C THR A 238 -22.51 14.33 -13.87
N CYS A 239 -22.06 14.31 -12.62
CA CYS A 239 -21.13 15.27 -12.05
C CYS A 239 -19.76 15.23 -12.79
N PRO A 240 -19.33 16.32 -13.44
CA PRO A 240 -18.11 16.36 -14.26
C PRO A 240 -16.85 15.88 -13.54
N GLU A 241 -16.75 16.17 -12.24
CA GLU A 241 -15.63 15.79 -11.37
C GLU A 241 -15.53 14.28 -11.11
N TYR A 242 -16.63 13.54 -11.31
CA TYR A 242 -16.70 12.08 -11.24
C TYR A 242 -16.87 11.41 -12.61
N THR A 243 -16.86 12.20 -13.70
CA THR A 243 -16.99 11.68 -15.08
C THR A 243 -15.71 11.08 -15.64
N VAL A 244 -15.00 10.31 -14.83
CA VAL A 244 -14.06 9.28 -15.33
C VAL A 244 -14.84 8.06 -15.87
N ILE A 245 -16.14 7.96 -15.61
CA ILE A 245 -17.05 6.96 -16.19
C ILE A 245 -18.12 7.63 -17.05
N LYS A 246 -17.73 8.48 -18.01
CA LYS A 246 -18.63 8.82 -19.12
C LYS A 246 -18.49 7.75 -20.21
N PHE A 247 -19.47 6.86 -20.29
CA PHE A 247 -19.74 6.03 -21.47
C PHE A 247 -20.20 6.95 -22.62
N THR A 248 -19.29 7.72 -23.20
CA THR A 248 -19.54 8.40 -24.47
C THR A 248 -18.83 7.60 -25.54
N LYS A 249 -19.60 7.05 -26.48
CA LYS A 249 -19.11 6.72 -27.83
C LYS A 249 -18.34 7.97 -28.31
N ARG A 250 -17.01 7.95 -28.30
CA ARG A 250 -16.24 8.93 -29.05
C ARG A 250 -16.10 8.37 -30.46
N ASP A 251 -16.45 9.20 -31.42
CA ASP A 251 -16.24 8.97 -32.83
C ASP A 251 -14.76 8.62 -33.06
N TYR A 252 -14.54 7.40 -33.53
CA TYR A 252 -13.24 6.96 -33.99
C TYR A 252 -12.95 7.68 -35.31
N PRO A 253 -11.75 8.27 -35.51
CA PRO A 253 -11.34 8.68 -36.85
C PRO A 253 -11.29 7.44 -37.77
N PRO A 254 -11.63 7.58 -39.06
CA PRO A 254 -11.62 6.47 -39.99
C PRO A 254 -10.20 5.86 -40.07
N ARG A 255 -10.15 4.53 -40.00
CA ARG A 255 -8.95 3.72 -40.12
C ARG A 255 -8.19 4.13 -41.38
N TYR A 256 -6.92 4.49 -41.24
CA TYR A 256 -5.98 4.53 -42.36
C TYR A 256 -5.84 3.10 -42.91
N ASN A 257 -6.35 2.88 -44.12
CA ASN A 257 -6.01 1.71 -44.91
C ASN A 257 -4.55 1.84 -45.33
N ALA A 258 -3.65 1.14 -44.64
CA ALA A 258 -2.29 0.92 -45.12
C ALA A 258 -2.36 -0.07 -46.29
N SER A 259 -2.58 0.44 -47.50
CA SER A 259 -2.25 -0.26 -48.74
C SER A 259 -0.73 -0.35 -48.84
N LEU A 260 -0.18 -1.50 -48.44
CA LEU A 260 1.20 -1.90 -48.74
C LEU A 260 1.35 -2.05 -50.25
N GLY A 261 1.87 -1.00 -50.89
CA GLY A 261 2.43 -1.09 -52.24
C GLY A 261 3.79 -1.79 -52.17
N LEU A 262 3.80 -3.09 -52.45
CA LEU A 262 5.02 -3.83 -52.76
C LEU A 262 5.35 -3.61 -54.23
N THR A 263 6.31 -2.73 -54.53
CA THR A 263 7.01 -2.71 -55.82
C THR A 263 8.24 -3.61 -55.71
N ALA A 264 8.30 -4.65 -56.55
CA ALA A 264 9.46 -5.52 -56.71
C ALA A 264 10.58 -4.79 -57.51
N PRO A 265 11.87 -4.98 -57.18
CA PRO A 265 12.96 -4.50 -58.02
C PRO A 265 13.30 -5.53 -59.12
N HIS A 266 13.62 -5.00 -60.30
CA HIS A 266 14.27 -5.66 -61.42
C HIS A 266 15.75 -5.97 -61.13
#